data_AF-A0A951FZZ9-F1
#
_entry.id   AF-A0A951FZZ9-F1
#
_cell.length_a   1.000
_cell.length_b   1.000
_cell.length_c   1.000
_cell.angle_alpha   90.00
_cell.angle_beta   90.00
_cell.angle_gamma   90.00
#
_symmetry.space_group_name_H-M   'P 1'
#
loop_
_entity.id
_entity.type
_entity.pdbx_description
1 polymer ?
#
loop_
_entity_poly.entity_id
_entity_poly.type
_entity_poly.pdbx_seq_one_letter_code
_entity_poly.pdbx_strand_id
1 'polypeptide(L)'
;MTRVHKIVNLIGVPLPLVGLIAAIVLLWNRAIGPLELGLLIGLYMLTALGVTLGYHRMFTHRAFESSRTFRAIVAILGSMAVQGSVITWVADHRKHHTFTDQEGDPHSPHLAGPGFWGGVKGLWHAHVGWLFESVGTADRERFASDLLKDGVLRVIDKLFFVWVGLSFAIPFALGWLIGGGIAAALTALLWGGFVRVFLLHHVTWSINSVCHFFGRKRFAIED
;
A
#
# COMPACT_ATOMS: atom_id res chain seq x y z
N MET A 1 -1.64 -4.24 18.09
CA MET A 1 -2.38 -3.27 17.25
C MET A 1 -3.28 -2.36 18.09
N THR A 2 -3.22 -1.03 17.90
CA THR A 2 -4.08 -0.07 18.60
C THR A 2 -5.51 -0.04 18.01
N ARG A 3 -6.49 0.49 18.75
CA ARG A 3 -7.86 0.68 18.23
C ARG A 3 -7.90 1.55 16.98
N VAL A 4 -7.04 2.58 16.92
CA VAL A 4 -6.91 3.47 15.75
C VAL A 4 -6.47 2.69 14.52
N HIS A 5 -5.44 1.85 14.62
CA HIS A 5 -4.99 1.02 13.48
C HIS A 5 -6.09 0.08 12.97
N LYS A 6 -6.84 -0.56 13.87
CA LYS A 6 -7.99 -1.41 13.48
C LYS A 6 -9.03 -0.62 12.67
N ILE A 7 -9.40 0.57 13.14
CA ILE A 7 -10.36 1.44 12.46
C ILE A 7 -9.82 1.87 11.09
N VAL A 8 -8.55 2.27 11.03
CA VAL A 8 -7.90 2.65 9.78
C VAL A 8 -7.92 1.52 8.77
N ASN A 9 -7.63 0.29 9.16
CA ASN A 9 -7.66 -0.85 8.24
C ASN A 9 -9.09 -1.24 7.85
N LEU A 10 -10.04 -1.20 8.79
CA LEU A 10 -11.47 -1.45 8.53
C LEU A 10 -12.11 -0.46 7.57
N ILE A 11 -11.57 0.76 7.48
CA ILE A 11 -12.03 1.76 6.50
C ILE A 11 -11.16 1.70 5.23
N GLY A 12 -9.85 1.72 5.38
CA GLY A 12 -8.88 1.88 4.30
C GLY A 12 -8.82 0.70 3.34
N VAL A 13 -9.12 -0.53 3.80
CA VAL A 13 -9.16 -1.72 2.93
C VAL A 13 -10.46 -1.80 2.13
N PRO A 14 -11.67 -1.67 2.72
CA PRO A 14 -12.91 -1.80 1.95
C PRO A 14 -13.28 -0.55 1.14
N LEU A 15 -12.86 0.65 1.57
CA LEU A 15 -13.29 1.90 0.91
C LEU A 15 -12.86 2.01 -0.56
N PRO A 16 -11.63 1.66 -0.96
CA PRO A 16 -11.25 1.62 -2.38
C PRO A 16 -12.10 0.62 -3.21
N LEU A 17 -12.47 -0.53 -2.63
CA LEU A 17 -13.36 -1.50 -3.29
C LEU A 17 -14.77 -0.92 -3.48
N VAL A 18 -15.32 -0.25 -2.47
CA VAL A 18 -16.60 0.47 -2.60
C VAL A 18 -16.52 1.52 -3.71
N GLY A 19 -15.41 2.27 -3.79
CA GLY A 19 -15.18 3.21 -4.88
C GLY A 19 -15.11 2.54 -6.26
N LEU A 20 -14.48 1.37 -6.38
CA LEU A 20 -14.49 0.60 -7.63
C LEU A 20 -15.91 0.17 -8.01
N ILE A 21 -16.69 -0.36 -7.06
CA ILE A 21 -18.08 -0.76 -7.30
C ILE A 21 -18.91 0.46 -7.73
N ALA A 22 -18.74 1.61 -7.06
CA ALA A 22 -19.40 2.86 -7.44
C ALA A 22 -19.01 3.30 -8.87
N ALA A 23 -17.74 3.15 -9.26
CA ALA A 23 -17.31 3.43 -10.63
C ALA A 23 -18.02 2.55 -11.65
N ILE A 24 -18.10 1.25 -11.38
CA ILE A 24 -18.79 0.29 -12.26
C ILE A 24 -20.27 0.65 -12.40
N VAL A 25 -20.96 0.90 -11.28
CA VAL A 25 -22.42 1.17 -11.29
C VAL A 25 -22.75 2.53 -11.91
N LEU A 26 -22.06 3.60 -11.50
CA LEU A 26 -22.39 4.97 -11.91
C LEU A 26 -21.93 5.30 -13.33
N LEU A 27 -20.85 4.65 -13.79
CA LEU A 27 -20.23 4.90 -15.09
C LEU A 27 -20.45 3.73 -16.06
N TRP A 28 -21.39 2.83 -15.76
CA TRP A 28 -21.74 1.74 -16.65
C TRP A 28 -22.07 2.26 -18.05
N ASN A 29 -21.52 1.61 -19.07
CA ASN A 29 -21.67 2.00 -20.48
C ASN A 29 -21.18 3.43 -20.80
N ARG A 30 -20.25 3.98 -20.01
CA ARG A 30 -19.55 5.25 -20.31
C ARG A 30 -18.05 5.01 -20.47
N ALA A 31 -17.47 5.65 -21.47
CA ALA A 31 -16.01 5.63 -21.65
C ALA A 31 -15.33 6.45 -20.54
N ILE A 32 -14.14 6.00 -20.13
CA ILE A 32 -13.27 6.75 -19.22
C ILE A 32 -12.64 7.90 -20.00
N GLY A 33 -12.76 9.12 -19.49
CA GLY A 33 -12.18 10.29 -20.13
C GLY A 33 -10.65 10.33 -20.06
N PRO A 34 -9.98 11.10 -20.94
CA PRO A 34 -8.53 11.22 -20.91
C PRO A 34 -7.98 11.78 -19.60
N LEU A 35 -8.74 12.67 -18.94
CA LEU A 35 -8.36 13.25 -17.64
C LEU A 35 -8.34 12.18 -16.55
N GLU A 36 -9.42 11.40 -16.42
CA GLU A 36 -9.52 10.32 -15.44
C GLU A 36 -8.44 9.26 -15.67
N LEU A 37 -8.20 8.89 -16.93
CA LEU A 37 -7.18 7.91 -17.29
C LEU A 37 -5.77 8.44 -16.99
N GLY A 38 -5.49 9.71 -17.31
CA GLY A 38 -4.22 10.37 -17.01
C GLY A 38 -3.95 10.46 -15.51
N LEU A 39 -4.97 10.81 -14.72
CA LEU A 39 -4.88 10.83 -13.26
C LEU A 39 -4.68 9.43 -12.67
N LEU A 40 -5.44 8.44 -13.13
CA LEU A 40 -5.29 7.05 -12.72
C LEU A 40 -3.87 6.57 -12.95
N ILE A 41 -3.38 6.64 -14.19
CA ILE A 41 -2.05 6.12 -14.56
C ILE A 41 -0.95 6.93 -13.90
N GLY A 42 -0.99 8.27 -13.99
CA GLY A 42 0.06 9.13 -13.47
C GLY A 42 0.23 8.99 -11.96
N LEU A 43 -0.87 9.07 -11.20
CA LEU A 43 -0.82 8.94 -9.75
C LEU A 43 -0.52 7.48 -9.33
N TYR A 44 -0.99 6.48 -10.07
CA TYR A 44 -0.61 5.08 -9.85
C TYR A 44 0.90 4.92 -9.94
N MET A 45 1.52 5.39 -11.03
CA MET A 45 2.96 5.27 -11.23
C MET A 45 3.77 5.99 -10.16
N LEU A 46 3.38 7.22 -9.80
CA LEU A 46 4.07 8.00 -8.77
C LEU A 46 4.03 7.30 -7.40
N THR A 47 2.86 6.79 -7.00
CA THR A 47 2.71 6.12 -5.70
C THR A 47 3.31 4.72 -5.69
N ALA A 48 3.23 3.97 -6.80
CA ALA A 48 3.95 2.71 -6.98
C ALA A 48 5.47 2.90 -6.91
N LEU A 49 6.02 3.97 -7.48
CA LEU A 49 7.44 4.33 -7.33
C LEU A 49 7.79 4.69 -5.89
N GLY A 50 6.91 5.40 -5.18
CA GLY A 50 7.08 5.68 -3.75
C GLY A 50 7.19 4.40 -2.90
N VAL A 51 6.36 3.40 -3.16
CA VAL A 51 6.42 2.10 -2.49
C VAL A 51 7.68 1.32 -2.92
N THR A 52 7.89 1.16 -4.23
CA THR A 52 8.96 0.28 -4.75
C THR A 52 10.37 0.85 -4.56
N LEU A 53 10.60 2.11 -4.91
CA LEU A 53 11.91 2.76 -4.74
C LEU A 53 12.11 3.22 -3.30
N GLY A 54 11.10 3.85 -2.70
CA GLY A 54 11.17 4.40 -1.35
C GLY A 54 11.06 3.32 -0.28
N TYR A 55 9.83 2.90 0.01
CA TYR A 55 9.52 2.01 1.16
C TYR A 55 10.31 0.70 1.08
N HIS A 56 10.27 0.05 -0.07
CA HIS A 56 10.87 -1.26 -0.29
C HIS A 56 12.39 -1.17 -0.45
N ARG A 57 12.89 -0.65 -1.58
CA ARG A 57 14.32 -0.75 -1.90
C ARG A 57 15.21 0.13 -1.04
N MET A 58 14.86 1.40 -0.88
CA MET A 58 15.70 2.36 -0.16
C MET A 58 15.57 2.20 1.35
N PHE A 59 14.34 2.22 1.88
CA PHE A 59 14.15 2.26 3.33
C PHE A 59 14.19 0.88 3.98
N THR A 60 13.64 -0.15 3.35
CA THR A 60 13.72 -1.51 3.90
C THR A 60 15.08 -2.14 3.63
N HIS A 61 15.46 -2.27 2.35
CA HIS A 61 16.65 -3.03 1.95
C HIS A 61 17.95 -2.24 1.92
N ARG A 62 17.88 -0.90 2.05
CA ARG A 62 19.07 -0.03 1.93
C ARG A 62 19.85 -0.29 0.64
N ALA A 63 19.14 -0.59 -0.44
CA ALA A 63 19.73 -1.00 -1.70
C ALA A 63 20.54 0.12 -2.38
N PHE A 64 20.26 1.38 -2.04
CA PHE A 64 21.01 2.55 -2.50
C PHE A 64 20.77 3.75 -1.59
N GLU A 65 21.69 4.70 -1.63
CA GLU A 65 21.56 6.00 -0.96
C GLU A 65 21.18 7.10 -1.97
N SER A 66 20.58 8.17 -1.48
CA SER A 66 20.20 9.32 -2.31
C SER A 66 20.11 10.60 -1.48
N SER A 67 19.89 11.73 -2.16
CA SER A 67 19.77 13.04 -1.53
C SER A 67 18.59 13.09 -0.54
N ARG A 68 18.70 13.95 0.48
CA ARG A 68 17.64 14.14 1.48
C ARG A 68 16.30 14.52 0.85
N THR A 69 16.33 15.34 -0.20
CA THR A 69 15.14 15.76 -0.95
C THR A 69 14.49 14.58 -1.65
N PHE A 70 15.26 13.76 -2.36
CA PHE A 70 14.70 12.59 -3.04
C PHE A 70 14.11 11.58 -2.05
N ARG A 71 14.80 11.31 -0.95
CA ARG A 71 14.30 10.49 0.17
C ARG A 71 12.95 10.99 0.68
N ALA A 72 12.82 12.30 0.91
CA ALA A 72 11.56 12.90 1.36
C ALA A 72 10.44 12.73 0.33
N ILE A 73 10.73 12.96 -0.96
CA ILE A 73 9.75 12.81 -2.05
C ILE A 73 9.23 11.37 -2.11
N VAL A 74 10.10 10.36 -2.17
CA VAL A 74 9.65 8.97 -2.28
C VAL A 74 8.93 8.49 -1.01
N ALA A 75 9.29 9.01 0.16
CA ALA A 75 8.57 8.73 1.41
C ALA A 75 7.15 9.34 1.40
N ILE A 76 6.97 10.56 0.87
CA ILE A 76 5.66 11.19 0.72
C ILE A 76 4.82 10.42 -0.31
N LEU A 77 5.38 10.12 -1.48
CA LEU A 77 4.69 9.35 -2.52
C LEU A 77 4.28 7.96 -2.04
N GLY A 78 5.14 7.26 -1.28
CA GLY A 78 4.79 6.00 -0.64
C GLY A 78 3.68 6.15 0.39
N SER A 79 3.66 7.26 1.14
CA SER A 79 2.57 7.53 2.10
C SER A 79 1.23 7.77 1.40
N MET A 80 1.25 8.35 0.21
CA MET A 80 0.08 8.50 -0.68
C MET A 80 -0.37 7.18 -1.35
N ALA A 81 0.35 6.07 -1.15
CA ALA A 81 -0.12 4.75 -1.54
C ALA A 81 -1.14 4.15 -0.55
N VAL A 82 -1.33 4.77 0.62
CA VAL A 82 -2.32 4.35 1.63
C VAL A 82 -2.07 2.91 2.12
N GLN A 83 -0.80 2.54 2.33
CA GLN A 83 -0.42 1.18 2.78
C GLN A 83 0.12 1.15 4.23
N GLY A 84 -0.13 2.21 5.00
CA GLY A 84 0.49 2.42 6.30
C GLY A 84 1.61 3.47 6.24
N SER A 85 1.99 3.99 7.39
CA SER A 85 3.03 5.01 7.49
C SER A 85 4.40 4.42 7.17
N VAL A 86 5.33 5.24 6.65
CA VAL A 86 6.64 4.77 6.15
C VAL A 86 7.41 3.92 7.16
N ILE A 87 7.42 4.28 8.44
CA ILE A 87 8.18 3.53 9.46
C ILE A 87 7.45 2.23 9.81
N THR A 88 6.12 2.25 9.86
CA THR A 88 5.32 1.05 10.16
C THR A 88 5.46 0.03 9.03
N TRP A 89 5.29 0.47 7.78
CA TRP A 89 5.45 -0.40 6.60
C TRP A 89 6.84 -1.02 6.55
N VAL A 90 7.90 -0.23 6.77
CA VAL A 90 9.29 -0.74 6.78
C VAL A 90 9.52 -1.71 7.93
N ALA A 91 8.95 -1.46 9.11
CA ALA A 91 9.05 -2.38 10.23
C ALA A 91 8.37 -3.73 9.91
N ASP A 92 7.15 -3.70 9.38
CA ASP A 92 6.41 -4.90 8.99
C ASP A 92 7.15 -5.68 7.89
N HIS A 93 7.66 -5.00 6.87
CA HIS A 93 8.40 -5.64 5.77
C HIS A 93 9.73 -6.24 6.23
N ARG A 94 10.46 -5.56 7.14
CA ARG A 94 11.69 -6.13 7.73
C ARG A 94 11.42 -7.32 8.63
N LYS A 95 10.30 -7.31 9.37
CA LYS A 95 9.86 -8.44 10.18
C LYS A 95 9.50 -9.63 9.29
N HIS A 96 8.77 -9.41 8.20
CA HIS A 96 8.51 -10.42 7.18
C HIS A 96 9.82 -11.04 6.69
N HIS A 97 10.78 -10.25 6.22
CA HIS A 97 12.07 -10.80 5.76
C HIS A 97 12.85 -11.58 6.84
N THR A 98 12.70 -11.23 8.11
CA THR A 98 13.37 -11.93 9.23
C THR A 98 12.77 -13.30 9.48
N PHE A 99 11.47 -13.47 9.24
CA PHE A 99 10.72 -14.67 9.56
C PHE A 99 10.00 -15.24 8.32
N THR A 100 10.53 -14.98 7.12
CA THR A 100 9.82 -15.25 5.85
C THR A 100 9.23 -16.64 5.86
N ASP A 101 7.91 -16.73 5.70
CA ASP A 101 7.19 -18.00 5.63
C ASP A 101 7.32 -18.94 6.84
N GLN A 102 7.75 -18.38 7.97
CA GLN A 102 7.90 -19.05 9.26
C GLN A 102 7.08 -18.35 10.34
N GLU A 103 6.96 -19.00 11.50
CA GLU A 103 6.26 -18.43 12.65
C GLU A 103 6.84 -17.05 13.01
N GLY A 104 5.96 -16.05 13.07
CA GLY A 104 6.35 -14.65 13.27
C GLY A 104 6.33 -13.79 12.00
N ASP A 105 6.22 -14.36 10.81
CA ASP A 105 5.88 -13.61 9.59
C ASP A 105 4.49 -12.97 9.75
N PRO A 106 4.33 -11.64 9.60
CA PRO A 106 3.03 -11.01 9.66
C PRO A 106 2.03 -11.52 8.62
N HIS A 107 2.48 -12.01 7.46
CA HIS A 107 1.60 -12.28 6.32
C HIS A 107 2.03 -13.50 5.50
N SER A 108 2.55 -14.55 6.15
CA SER A 108 2.89 -15.79 5.45
C SER A 108 1.63 -16.51 4.95
N PRO A 109 1.59 -16.98 3.69
CA PRO A 109 0.53 -17.83 3.19
C PRO A 109 0.66 -19.30 3.58
N HIS A 110 1.71 -19.72 4.32
CA HIS A 110 2.00 -21.14 4.60
C HIS A 110 1.63 -21.59 6.02
N LEU A 111 1.28 -20.67 6.92
CA LEU A 111 1.00 -20.97 8.34
C LEU A 111 -0.47 -21.36 8.61
N ALA A 112 -1.30 -21.48 7.58
CA ALA A 112 -2.74 -21.73 7.73
C ALA A 112 -3.15 -23.22 7.79
N GLY A 113 -2.18 -24.14 7.84
CA GLY A 113 -2.37 -25.59 7.93
C GLY A 113 -2.27 -26.31 6.57
N PRO A 114 -2.25 -27.66 6.58
CA PRO A 114 -2.04 -28.45 5.36
C PRO A 114 -3.30 -28.55 4.48
N GLY A 115 -3.08 -28.96 3.23
CA GLY A 115 -4.16 -29.27 2.27
C GLY A 115 -4.74 -28.05 1.55
N PHE A 116 -5.67 -28.31 0.64
CA PHE A 116 -6.25 -27.29 -0.24
C PHE A 116 -6.86 -26.11 0.54
N TRP A 117 -7.66 -26.40 1.56
CA TRP A 117 -8.30 -25.36 2.39
C TRP A 117 -7.31 -24.58 3.25
N GLY A 118 -6.24 -25.22 3.71
CA GLY A 118 -5.13 -24.55 4.37
C GLY A 118 -4.46 -23.54 3.44
N GLY A 119 -4.16 -23.94 2.21
CA GLY A 119 -3.60 -23.05 1.18
C GLY A 119 -4.50 -21.87 0.84
N VAL A 120 -5.81 -22.09 0.66
CA VAL A 120 -6.78 -21.01 0.40
C VAL A 120 -6.85 -20.03 1.56
N LYS A 121 -6.89 -20.53 2.80
CA LYS A 121 -6.91 -19.69 4.00
C LYS A 121 -5.61 -18.89 4.14
N GLY A 122 -4.47 -19.50 3.85
CA GLY A 122 -3.16 -18.85 3.86
C GLY A 122 -3.05 -17.74 2.80
N LEU A 123 -3.46 -18.02 1.57
CA LEU A 123 -3.52 -17.02 0.50
C LEU A 123 -4.42 -15.83 0.88
N TRP A 124 -5.60 -16.09 1.45
CA TRP A 124 -6.49 -15.03 1.93
C TRP A 124 -5.85 -14.19 3.05
N HIS A 125 -5.23 -14.84 4.02
CA HIS A 125 -4.54 -14.18 5.12
C HIS A 125 -3.40 -13.29 4.59
N ALA A 126 -2.52 -13.82 3.73
CA ALA A 126 -1.40 -13.09 3.14
C ALA A 126 -1.84 -11.94 2.22
N HIS A 127 -2.97 -12.08 1.51
CA HIS A 127 -3.48 -11.03 0.62
C HIS A 127 -4.15 -9.89 1.40
N VAL A 128 -4.98 -10.19 2.40
CA VAL A 128 -5.75 -9.14 3.12
C VAL A 128 -5.91 -9.43 4.60
N GLY A 129 -6.11 -10.70 4.99
CA GLY A 129 -6.50 -11.05 6.36
C GLY A 129 -5.54 -10.53 7.44
N TRP A 130 -4.23 -10.56 7.17
CA TRP A 130 -3.20 -10.12 8.11
C TRP A 130 -3.37 -8.66 8.57
N LEU A 131 -3.92 -7.79 7.72
CA LEU A 131 -4.16 -6.37 8.04
C LEU A 131 -5.15 -6.19 9.19
N PHE A 132 -5.96 -7.20 9.51
CA PHE A 132 -6.94 -7.16 10.60
C PHE A 132 -6.47 -7.84 11.89
N GLU A 133 -5.30 -8.47 11.85
CA GLU A 133 -4.77 -9.25 12.97
C GLU A 133 -3.71 -8.47 13.75
N SER A 134 -3.69 -8.64 15.07
CA SER A 134 -2.75 -7.91 15.94
C SER A 134 -1.44 -8.65 16.20
N VAL A 135 -1.38 -9.95 15.86
CA VAL A 135 -0.25 -10.85 16.16
C VAL A 135 0.94 -10.58 15.23
N GLY A 136 0.69 -9.97 14.07
CA GLY A 136 1.69 -9.65 13.06
C GLY A 136 2.40 -8.31 13.21
N THR A 137 1.84 -7.30 13.90
CA THR A 137 2.39 -5.93 13.85
C THR A 137 3.85 -5.88 14.34
N ALA A 138 4.74 -5.33 13.52
CA ALA A 138 6.15 -5.22 13.87
C ALA A 138 6.41 -4.14 14.92
N ASP A 139 7.36 -4.43 15.80
CA ASP A 139 7.91 -3.43 16.71
C ASP A 139 8.80 -2.46 15.93
N ARG A 140 8.41 -1.18 15.92
CA ARG A 140 9.11 -0.13 15.17
C ARG A 140 10.51 0.14 15.71
N GLU A 141 10.73 0.02 17.01
CA GLU A 141 12.03 0.22 17.63
C GLU A 141 12.96 -0.94 17.30
N ARG A 142 12.44 -2.17 17.29
CA ARG A 142 13.20 -3.35 16.89
C ARG A 142 13.56 -3.34 15.41
N PHE A 143 12.57 -3.14 14.53
CA PHE A 143 12.75 -3.36 13.09
C PHE A 143 13.09 -2.11 12.30
N ALA A 144 12.81 -0.90 12.80
CA ALA A 144 12.99 0.36 12.07
C ALA A 144 13.64 1.48 12.92
N SER A 145 14.51 1.14 13.87
CA SER A 145 15.22 2.12 14.73
C SER A 145 16.03 3.17 13.97
N ASP A 146 16.59 2.83 12.82
CA ASP A 146 17.30 3.75 11.94
C ASP A 146 16.39 4.85 11.38
N LEU A 147 15.17 4.49 10.94
CA LEU A 147 14.19 5.45 10.47
C LEU A 147 13.64 6.32 11.61
N LEU A 148 13.53 5.77 12.82
CA LEU A 148 13.15 6.54 14.02
C LEU A 148 14.20 7.57 14.43
N LYS A 149 15.45 7.42 13.98
CA LYS A 149 16.52 8.42 14.20
C LYS A 149 16.54 9.48 13.09
N ASP A 150 15.90 9.24 11.95
CA ASP A 150 15.77 10.21 10.86
C ASP A 150 14.63 11.21 11.14
N GLY A 151 15.00 12.45 11.45
CA GLY A 151 14.03 13.51 11.76
C GLY A 151 13.05 13.82 10.64
N VAL A 152 13.48 13.74 9.37
CA VAL A 152 12.63 14.03 8.21
C VAL A 152 11.61 12.92 8.03
N LEU A 153 12.05 11.65 8.06
CA LEU A 153 11.15 10.50 7.90
C LEU A 153 10.16 10.42 9.06
N ARG A 154 10.57 10.77 10.28
CA ARG A 154 9.65 10.87 11.42
C ARG A 154 8.54 11.91 11.21
N VAL A 155 8.85 13.06 10.63
CA VAL A 155 7.84 14.09 10.35
C VAL A 155 6.87 13.58 9.28
N ILE A 156 7.39 13.00 8.20
CA ILE A 156 6.57 12.44 7.12
C ILE A 156 5.67 11.31 7.66
N ASP A 157 6.20 10.43 8.49
CA ASP A 157 5.48 9.34 9.16
C ASP A 157 4.35 9.85 10.05
N LYS A 158 4.60 10.88 10.86
CA LYS A 158 3.57 11.52 11.70
C LYS A 158 2.47 12.19 10.88
N LEU A 159 2.81 12.70 9.71
CA LEU A 159 1.87 13.34 8.78
C LEU A 159 1.17 12.35 7.85
N PHE A 160 1.26 11.04 8.10
CA PHE A 160 0.67 10.00 7.24
C PHE A 160 -0.76 10.30 6.81
N PHE A 161 -1.66 10.68 7.73
CA PHE A 161 -3.05 10.98 7.40
C PHE A 161 -3.22 12.24 6.53
N VAL A 162 -2.29 13.20 6.61
CA VAL A 162 -2.27 14.35 5.70
C VAL A 162 -1.94 13.89 4.29
N TRP A 163 -0.94 13.01 4.13
CA TRP A 163 -0.58 12.46 2.82
C TRP A 163 -1.70 11.59 2.23
N VAL A 164 -2.38 10.80 3.07
CA VAL A 164 -3.58 10.05 2.66
C VAL A 164 -4.67 11.00 2.18
N GLY A 165 -4.97 12.06 2.95
CA GLY A 165 -5.96 13.07 2.55
C GLY A 165 -5.61 13.74 1.21
N LEU A 166 -4.35 14.14 1.04
CA LEU A 166 -3.86 14.72 -0.22
C LEU A 166 -3.93 13.73 -1.39
N SER A 167 -3.76 12.44 -1.13
CA SER A 167 -3.87 11.40 -2.15
C SER A 167 -5.25 11.33 -2.81
N PHE A 168 -6.30 11.73 -2.09
CA PHE A 168 -7.66 11.86 -2.62
C PHE A 168 -8.00 13.29 -3.03
N ALA A 169 -7.51 14.30 -2.31
CA ALA A 169 -7.79 15.70 -2.61
C ALA A 169 -7.17 16.15 -3.93
N ILE A 170 -5.98 15.67 -4.30
CA ILE A 170 -5.29 16.02 -5.54
C ILE A 170 -6.12 15.65 -6.79
N PRO A 171 -6.52 14.38 -7.00
CA PRO A 171 -7.34 14.04 -8.17
C PRO A 171 -8.69 14.77 -8.17
N PHE A 172 -9.33 14.95 -7.02
CA PHE A 172 -10.56 15.75 -6.93
C PHE A 172 -10.34 17.20 -7.40
N ALA A 173 -9.31 17.87 -6.88
CA ALA A 173 -9.00 19.26 -7.21
C ALA A 173 -8.63 19.41 -8.70
N LEU A 174 -7.85 18.48 -9.25
CA LEU A 174 -7.50 18.49 -10.67
C LEU A 174 -8.73 18.25 -11.56
N GLY A 175 -9.62 17.34 -11.15
CA GLY A 175 -10.91 17.14 -11.83
C GLY A 175 -11.77 18.40 -11.84
N TRP A 176 -11.84 19.11 -10.70
CA TRP A 176 -12.56 20.38 -10.62
C TRP A 176 -11.94 21.46 -11.53
N LEU A 177 -10.63 21.66 -11.43
CA LEU A 177 -9.92 22.75 -12.10
C LEU A 177 -9.85 22.55 -13.63
N ILE A 178 -9.64 21.30 -14.07
CA ILE A 178 -9.46 20.98 -15.50
C ILE A 178 -10.80 20.65 -16.15
N GLY A 179 -11.66 19.89 -15.46
CA GLY A 179 -12.94 19.42 -15.98
C GLY A 179 -14.11 20.38 -15.76
N GLY A 180 -13.91 21.47 -15.03
CA GLY A 180 -14.84 22.61 -14.98
C GLY A 180 -16.09 22.41 -14.11
N GLY A 181 -16.10 21.44 -13.19
CA GLY A 181 -17.23 21.29 -12.27
C GLY A 181 -17.15 20.09 -11.33
N ILE A 182 -18.14 20.00 -10.42
CA ILE A 182 -18.21 18.96 -9.39
C ILE A 182 -18.28 17.55 -9.98
N ALA A 183 -18.97 17.37 -11.11
CA ALA A 183 -19.08 16.06 -11.75
C ALA A 183 -17.70 15.53 -12.17
N ALA A 184 -16.88 16.37 -12.83
CA ALA A 184 -15.52 16.02 -13.21
C ALA A 184 -14.60 15.83 -12.00
N ALA A 185 -14.78 16.60 -10.94
CA ALA A 185 -14.07 16.42 -9.68
C ALA A 185 -14.35 15.03 -9.05
N LEU A 186 -15.61 14.61 -9.07
CA LEU A 186 -16.03 13.32 -8.52
C LEU A 186 -15.55 12.15 -9.38
N THR A 187 -15.63 12.23 -10.72
CA THR A 187 -15.09 11.17 -11.60
C THR A 187 -13.58 11.06 -11.48
N ALA A 188 -12.87 12.20 -11.41
CA ALA A 188 -11.43 12.23 -11.19
C ALA A 188 -11.04 11.63 -9.83
N LEU A 189 -11.75 11.96 -8.75
CA LEU A 189 -11.57 11.34 -7.44
C LEU A 189 -11.82 9.83 -7.48
N LEU A 190 -12.84 9.40 -8.22
CA LEU A 190 -13.19 8.00 -8.34
C LEU A 190 -12.08 7.18 -8.99
N TRP A 191 -11.57 7.64 -10.15
CA TRP A 191 -10.53 6.95 -10.89
C TRP A 191 -9.13 7.17 -10.31
N GLY A 192 -8.71 8.42 -10.13
CA GLY A 192 -7.39 8.78 -9.61
C GLY A 192 -7.22 8.59 -8.10
N GLY A 193 -8.32 8.50 -7.35
CA GLY A 193 -8.33 8.21 -5.92
C GLY A 193 -8.64 6.74 -5.64
N PHE A 194 -9.92 6.36 -5.61
CA PHE A 194 -10.35 5.06 -5.10
C PHE A 194 -9.92 3.88 -5.97
N VAL A 195 -10.19 3.91 -7.28
CA VAL A 195 -9.82 2.81 -8.20
C VAL A 195 -8.30 2.65 -8.24
N ARG A 196 -7.55 3.75 -8.32
CA ARG A 196 -6.09 3.73 -8.24
C ARG A 196 -5.59 3.01 -6.98
N VAL A 197 -6.08 3.41 -5.80
CA VAL A 197 -5.66 2.81 -4.52
C VAL A 197 -5.99 1.33 -4.50
N PHE A 198 -7.20 0.95 -4.93
CA PHE A 198 -7.63 -0.44 -5.02
C PHE A 198 -6.66 -1.27 -5.86
N LEU A 199 -6.34 -0.82 -7.08
CA LEU A 199 -5.42 -1.54 -7.97
C LEU A 199 -4.02 -1.66 -7.35
N LEU A 200 -3.49 -0.57 -6.80
CA LEU A 200 -2.16 -0.55 -6.20
C LEU A 200 -2.07 -1.48 -4.97
N HIS A 201 -3.11 -1.48 -4.13
CA HIS A 201 -3.23 -2.38 -2.98
C HIS A 201 -3.19 -3.84 -3.42
N HIS A 202 -4.08 -4.26 -4.34
CA HIS A 202 -4.14 -5.65 -4.78
C HIS A 202 -2.89 -6.12 -5.52
N VAL A 203 -2.24 -5.25 -6.31
CA VAL A 203 -0.94 -5.57 -6.90
C VAL A 203 0.11 -5.76 -5.81
N THR A 204 0.17 -4.89 -4.79
CA THR A 204 1.15 -5.02 -3.72
C THR A 204 0.91 -6.27 -2.86
N TRP A 205 -0.34 -6.50 -2.46
CA TRP A 205 -0.73 -7.66 -1.65
C TRP A 205 -0.59 -8.99 -2.40
N SER A 206 -0.66 -8.97 -3.74
CA SER A 206 -0.36 -10.15 -4.55
C SER A 206 1.09 -10.62 -4.40
N ILE A 207 2.02 -9.72 -4.05
CA ILE A 207 3.40 -10.08 -3.78
C ILE A 207 3.44 -10.99 -2.55
N ASN A 208 2.82 -10.60 -1.44
CA ASN A 208 2.79 -11.39 -0.19
C ASN A 208 2.07 -12.74 -0.35
N SER A 209 1.12 -12.84 -1.28
CA SER A 209 0.25 -14.01 -1.43
C SER A 209 0.64 -14.85 -2.66
N VAL A 210 0.31 -14.36 -3.85
CA VAL A 210 0.53 -15.08 -5.11
C VAL A 210 2.02 -15.39 -5.32
N CYS A 211 2.92 -14.42 -5.09
CA CYS A 211 4.34 -14.62 -5.36
C CYS A 211 5.06 -15.50 -4.31
N HIS A 212 4.53 -15.62 -3.10
CA HIS A 212 5.03 -16.56 -2.07
C HIS A 212 4.44 -17.96 -2.20
N PHE A 213 3.33 -18.12 -2.91
CA PHE A 213 2.64 -19.41 -3.04
C PHE A 213 2.85 -20.08 -4.40
N PHE A 214 3.00 -19.29 -5.47
CA PHE A 214 3.12 -19.77 -6.83
C PHE A 214 4.40 -19.21 -7.49
N GLY A 215 5.25 -20.10 -7.99
CA GLY A 215 6.47 -19.70 -8.68
C GLY A 215 7.50 -20.83 -8.79
N ARG A 216 8.66 -20.50 -9.36
CA ARG A 216 9.82 -21.39 -9.40
C ARG A 216 10.94 -20.78 -8.58
N LYS A 217 11.53 -21.54 -7.67
CA LYS A 217 12.72 -21.15 -6.91
C LYS A 217 13.97 -21.49 -7.72
N ARG A 218 14.56 -20.49 -8.36
CA ARG A 218 15.76 -20.66 -9.21
C ARG A 218 17.07 -20.63 -8.42
N PHE A 219 17.12 -19.86 -7.33
CA PHE A 219 18.30 -19.72 -6.50
C PHE A 219 18.18 -20.60 -5.26
N ALA A 220 19.29 -21.23 -4.87
CA ALA A 220 19.39 -21.96 -3.61
C ALA A 220 19.59 -20.93 -2.49
N ILE A 221 18.48 -20.52 -1.88
CA ILE A 221 18.42 -19.63 -0.73
C ILE A 221 17.65 -20.34 0.39
N GLU A 222 18.11 -20.20 1.62
CA GLU A 222 17.40 -20.68 2.81
C GLU A 222 16.39 -19.58 3.18
N ASP A 223 15.13 -19.79 2.78
CA ASP A 223 13.99 -18.92 3.13
C ASP A 223 13.14 -19.68 4.15
#